data_AF-G5QPZ2-F1
#
_entry.id   AF-G5QPZ2-F1
#
_cell.length_a   1.000
_cell.length_b   1.000
_cell.length_c   1.000
_cell.angle_alpha   90.00
_cell.angle_beta   90.00
_cell.angle_gamma   90.00
#
_symmetry.space_group_name_H-M   'P 1'
#
loop_
_entity.id
_entity.type
_entity.pdbx_description
1 polymer ?
#
loop_
_entity_poly.entity_id
_entity_poly.type
_entity_poly.pdbx_seq_one_letter_code
_entity_poly.pdbx_strand_id
1 'polypeptide(L)'
;MQQGYYSLPALLSALDAGKKVKYLWFWGHQPAANNEITASCFSQWWQGSPFTYDGITYATAEHWMMAGKARLFNDSKTLARISGSGNPG
;
A
#
# COMPACT_ATOMS: atom_id res chain seq x y z
N MET A 1 -4.96 -18.10 -18.62
CA MET A 1 -4.27 -17.19 -17.69
C MET A 1 -3.08 -17.95 -17.10
N GLN A 2 -1.86 -17.42 -17.12
CA GLN A 2 -0.76 -18.06 -16.38
C GLN A 2 -1.13 -18.09 -14.89
N GLN A 3 -1.02 -19.25 -14.24
CA GLN A 3 -1.18 -19.35 -12.79
C GLN A 3 -0.10 -18.49 -12.13
N GLY A 4 -0.53 -17.48 -11.38
CA GLY A 4 0.37 -16.69 -10.53
C GLY A 4 0.70 -17.43 -9.23
N TYR A 5 1.78 -17.01 -8.57
CA TYR A 5 2.10 -17.42 -7.21
C TYR A 5 1.42 -16.46 -6.24
N TYR A 6 0.26 -16.86 -5.69
CA TYR A 6 -0.60 -15.99 -4.87
C TYR A 6 -0.33 -16.08 -3.35
N SER A 7 0.74 -16.76 -2.95
CA SER A 7 1.17 -16.81 -1.56
C SER A 7 2.70 -16.73 -1.49
N LEU A 8 3.20 -16.22 -0.37
CA LEU A 8 4.64 -16.18 -0.12
C LEU A 8 5.28 -17.58 -0.21
N PRO A 9 4.72 -18.64 0.42
CA PRO A 9 5.28 -20.00 0.27
C PRO A 9 5.30 -20.50 -1.18
N ALA A 10 4.24 -20.25 -1.95
CA ALA A 10 4.19 -20.68 -3.35
C ALA A 10 5.23 -19.95 -4.21
N LEU A 11 5.43 -18.65 -3.97
CA LEU A 11 6.44 -17.86 -4.67
C LEU A 11 7.85 -18.35 -4.34
N LEU A 12 8.16 -18.56 -3.07
CA LEU A 12 9.47 -19.05 -2.63
C LEU A 12 9.79 -20.42 -3.23
N SER A 13 8.84 -21.37 -3.16
CA SER A 13 9.02 -22.70 -3.73
C SER A 13 9.31 -22.67 -5.24
N ALA A 14 8.67 -21.75 -5.97
CA ALA A 14 8.92 -21.59 -7.40
C ALA A 14 10.31 -21.00 -7.70
N LEU A 15 10.75 -20.02 -6.90
CA LEU A 15 12.09 -19.44 -7.03
C LEU A 15 13.17 -20.48 -6.75
N ASP A 16 13.00 -21.28 -5.69
CA ASP A 16 13.91 -22.38 -5.34
C ASP A 16 13.97 -23.46 -6.44
N ALA A 17 12.85 -23.69 -7.14
CA ALA A 17 12.77 -24.57 -8.31
C ALA A 17 13.34 -23.93 -9.60
N GLY A 18 13.98 -22.76 -9.52
CA GLY A 18 14.60 -22.06 -10.65
C GLY A 18 13.61 -21.45 -11.64
N LYS A 19 12.33 -21.25 -11.25
CA LYS A 19 11.34 -20.61 -12.11
C LYS A 19 11.65 -19.12 -12.25
N LYS A 20 11.60 -18.62 -13.49
CA LYS A 20 11.73 -17.18 -13.78
C LYS A 20 10.41 -16.48 -13.49
N VAL A 21 10.46 -15.47 -12.63
CA VAL A 21 9.33 -14.58 -12.34
C VAL A 21 9.54 -13.22 -13.01
N LYS A 22 8.44 -12.59 -13.43
CA LYS A 22 8.47 -11.22 -13.95
C LYS A 22 8.35 -10.25 -12.79
N TYR A 23 9.33 -9.38 -12.62
CA TYR A 23 9.28 -8.30 -11.63
C TYR A 23 8.66 -7.04 -12.24
N LEU A 24 7.83 -6.36 -11.46
CA LEU A 24 7.34 -5.02 -11.76
C LEU A 24 8.07 -4.04 -10.84
N TRP A 25 8.95 -3.24 -11.42
CA TRP A 25 9.62 -2.17 -10.72
C TRP A 25 8.71 -0.94 -10.71
N PHE A 26 8.60 -0.28 -9.57
CA PHE A 26 7.83 0.95 -9.44
C PHE A 26 8.54 1.93 -8.50
N TRP A 27 8.33 3.21 -8.75
CA TRP A 27 8.88 4.31 -7.95
C TRP A 27 7.93 5.51 -7.98
N GLY A 28 7.89 6.27 -6.89
CA GLY A 28 6.98 7.40 -6.73
C GLY A 28 5.54 6.98 -6.43
N HIS A 29 4.67 7.98 -6.23
CA HIS A 29 3.26 7.80 -5.88
C HIS A 29 2.31 8.72 -6.65
N GLN A 30 2.86 9.57 -7.53
CA GLN A 30 2.06 10.55 -8.25
C GLN A 30 1.34 9.90 -9.43
N PRO A 31 0.06 10.24 -9.65
CA PRO A 31 -0.64 9.86 -10.88
C PRO A 31 0.11 10.33 -12.12
N ALA A 32 -0.09 9.63 -13.23
CA ALA A 32 0.37 10.15 -14.51
C ALA A 32 -0.40 11.44 -14.86
N ALA A 33 0.26 12.37 -15.55
CA ALA A 33 -0.33 13.66 -15.92
C ALA A 33 -1.58 13.51 -16.82
N ASN A 34 -1.66 12.40 -17.57
CA ASN A 34 -2.79 12.05 -18.42
C ASN A 34 -3.88 11.23 -17.67
N ASN A 35 -3.81 11.18 -16.34
CA ASN A 35 -4.75 10.47 -15.47
C ASN A 35 -4.78 8.94 -15.66
N GLU A 36 -3.77 8.37 -16.33
CA GLU A 36 -3.60 6.92 -16.43
C GLU A 36 -3.06 6.32 -15.14
N ILE A 37 -3.52 5.11 -14.83
CA ILE A 37 -2.96 4.32 -13.72
C ILE A 37 -1.64 3.73 -14.17
N THR A 38 -0.55 4.10 -13.48
CA THR A 38 0.79 3.56 -13.70
C THR A 38 1.21 2.70 -12.52
N ALA A 39 2.37 2.05 -12.61
CA ALA A 39 2.91 1.23 -11.53
C ALA A 39 3.15 2.02 -10.22
N SER A 40 3.14 3.36 -10.25
CA SER A 40 3.14 4.21 -9.04
C SER A 40 1.93 3.95 -8.11
N CYS A 41 0.83 3.37 -8.62
CA CYS A 41 -0.33 3.02 -7.82
C CYS A 41 -0.06 1.91 -6.79
N PHE A 42 1.05 1.17 -6.93
CA PHE A 42 1.51 0.20 -5.94
C PHE A 42 2.18 0.87 -4.72
N SER A 43 2.39 2.18 -4.75
CA SER A 43 2.92 2.91 -3.59
C SER A 43 1.90 3.03 -2.46
N GLN A 44 2.36 2.87 -1.22
CA GLN A 44 1.53 3.10 -0.03
C GLN A 44 1.02 4.54 0.10
N TRP A 45 1.61 5.48 -0.65
CA TRP A 45 1.23 6.89 -0.71
C TRP A 45 0.25 7.20 -1.84
N TRP A 46 -0.21 6.20 -2.59
CA TRP A 46 -1.19 6.39 -3.65
C TRP A 46 -2.54 6.86 -3.08
N GLN A 47 -2.98 8.05 -3.48
CA GLN A 47 -4.24 8.67 -3.03
C GLN A 47 -5.44 8.34 -3.91
N GLY A 48 -5.23 7.75 -5.10
CA GLY A 48 -6.30 7.49 -6.07
C GLY A 48 -7.22 6.32 -5.72
N SER A 49 -7.04 5.66 -4.57
CA SER A 49 -7.87 4.53 -4.11
C SER A 49 -8.05 4.55 -2.59
N PRO A 50 -8.82 5.51 -2.04
CA PRO A 50 -9.15 5.51 -0.61
C PRO A 50 -9.95 4.25 -0.24
N PHE A 51 -9.82 3.80 1.01
CA PHE A 51 -10.50 2.61 1.50
C PHE A 51 -10.98 2.79 2.94
N THR A 52 -11.99 2.01 3.34
CA THR A 52 -12.52 2.00 4.70
C THR A 52 -12.10 0.73 5.43
N TYR A 53 -11.61 0.88 6.66
CA TYR A 53 -11.28 -0.21 7.56
C TYR A 53 -11.81 0.13 8.96
N ASP A 54 -12.59 -0.78 9.55
CA ASP A 54 -13.27 -0.59 10.85
C ASP A 54 -14.04 0.75 10.95
N GLY A 55 -14.76 1.12 9.88
CA GLY A 55 -15.57 2.33 9.81
C GLY A 55 -14.79 3.64 9.63
N ILE A 56 -13.45 3.57 9.54
CA ILE A 56 -12.59 4.73 9.29
C ILE A 56 -12.10 4.69 7.84
N THR A 57 -12.31 5.78 7.11
CA THR A 57 -11.77 5.93 5.75
C THR A 57 -10.36 6.50 5.80
N TYR A 58 -9.44 5.83 5.11
CA TYR A 58 -8.05 6.24 4.96
C TYR A 58 -7.78 6.62 3.51
N ALA A 59 -7.14 7.78 3.31
CA ALA A 59 -6.80 8.26 1.97
C ALA A 59 -5.74 7.38 1.28
N THR A 60 -4.83 6.79 2.05
CA THR A 60 -3.76 5.91 1.55
C THR A 60 -3.46 4.79 2.55
N ALA A 61 -2.76 3.74 2.10
CA ALA A 61 -2.29 2.68 2.98
C ALA A 61 -1.32 3.19 4.06
N GLU A 62 -0.52 4.22 3.74
CA GLU A 62 0.36 4.89 4.70
C GLU A 62 -0.42 5.52 5.87
N HIS A 63 -1.55 6.18 5.62
CA HIS A 63 -2.40 6.73 6.69
C HIS A 63 -2.89 5.62 7.63
N TRP A 64 -3.33 4.49 7.08
CA TRP A 64 -3.76 3.35 7.88
C TRP A 64 -2.61 2.77 8.72
N MET A 65 -1.44 2.58 8.12
CA MET A 65 -0.25 2.09 8.81
C MET A 65 0.16 3.04 9.95
N MET A 66 0.21 4.34 9.70
CA MET A 66 0.59 5.33 10.70
C MET A 66 -0.43 5.41 11.84
N ALA A 67 -1.74 5.28 11.55
CA ALA A 67 -2.76 5.17 12.58
C ALA A 67 -2.57 3.90 13.43
N GLY A 68 -2.23 2.77 12.81
CA GLY A 68 -1.86 1.54 13.52
C GLY A 68 -0.65 1.73 14.43
N LYS A 69 0.39 2.42 13.95
CA LYS A 69 1.57 2.79 14.74
C LYS A 69 1.20 3.65 15.95
N ALA A 70 0.39 4.70 15.75
CA ALA A 70 -0.06 5.56 16.85
C ALA A 70 -0.84 4.78 17.92
N ARG A 71 -1.71 3.85 17.51
CA ARG A 71 -2.40 2.93 18.44
C ARG A 71 -1.43 2.06 19.23
N LEU A 72 -0.42 1.49 18.57
CA LEU A 72 0.59 0.64 19.21
C LEU A 72 1.36 1.38 20.33
N PHE A 73 1.60 2.68 20.15
CA PHE A 73 2.31 3.53 21.12
C PHE A 73 1.38 4.32 22.05
N ASN A 74 0.06 4.08 22.02
CA ASN A 74 -0.94 4.86 22.77
C ASN A 74 -0.87 6.38 22.53
N ASP A 75 -0.47 6.81 21.32
CA ASP A 75 -0.38 8.22 20.94
C ASP A 75 -1.70 8.70 20.31
N SER A 76 -2.65 9.06 21.17
CA SER A 76 -3.98 9.54 20.75
C SER A 76 -3.94 10.86 19.98
N LYS A 77 -2.94 11.72 20.24
CA LYS A 77 -2.78 13.01 19.54
C LYS A 77 -2.39 12.79 18.08
N THR A 78 -1.41 11.92 17.85
CA THR A 78 -0.99 11.56 16.49
C THR A 78 -2.08 10.81 15.75
N LEU A 79 -2.80 9.90 16.42
CA LEU A 79 -3.94 9.20 15.81
C LEU A 79 -5.02 10.18 15.29
N ALA A 80 -5.40 11.17 16.11
CA ALA A 80 -6.38 12.18 15.70
C ALA A 80 -5.89 13.03 14.52
N ARG A 81 -4.59 13.37 14.47
CA ARG A 81 -4.00 14.11 13.36
C ARG A 81 -4.02 13.32 12.05
N ILE A 82 -3.72 12.02 12.09
CA ILE A 82 -3.69 11.16 10.89
C ILE A 82 -5.09 11.03 10.27
N SER A 83 -6.14 10.96 11.09
CA SER A 83 -7.53 10.87 10.59
C SER A 83 -8.03 12.17 9.94
N GLY A 84 -7.42 13.32 10.21
CA GLY A 84 -7.83 14.62 9.68
C GLY A 84 -6.87 15.25 8.67
N SER A 85 -5.72 14.63 8.41
CA SER A 85 -4.66 15.17 7.55
C SER A 85 -4.70 14.57 6.15
N GLY A 86 -4.44 15.38 5.13
CA GLY A 86 -4.17 14.90 3.76
C GLY A 86 -2.77 14.32 3.58
N ASN A 87 -1.92 14.41 4.60
CA ASN A 87 -0.55 13.92 4.61
C ASN A 87 -0.32 12.99 5.83
N PRO A 88 0.21 11.78 5.65
CA PRO A 88 0.29 10.79 6.72
C PRO A 88 1.46 10.99 7.73
N GLY A 89 2.29 12.02 7.54
CA GLY A 89 3.47 12.36 8.35
C GLY A 89 3.41 13.72 9.04
#